data_AF-A0A3C0R623-F1
#
_entry.id   AF-A0A3C0R623-F1
#
_cell.length_a   1.000
_cell.length_b   1.000
_cell.length_c   1.000
_cell.angle_alpha   90.00
_cell.angle_beta   90.00
_cell.angle_gamma   90.00
#
_symmetry.space_group_name_H-M   'P 1'
#
loop_
_entity.id
_entity.type
_entity.pdbx_description
1 polymer ?
#
loop_
_entity_poly.entity_id
_entity_poly.type
_entity_poly.pdbx_seq_one_letter_code
_entity_poly.pdbx_strand_id
1 'polypeptide(L)'
;RILNIHPSLLPKYPGLEAWKQALAAGEKITGCTVHYVDERIDHGDIIAQREVPILPNDTPETLHARIQVAESALYPAAIAELCRS
;
A
#
# COMPACT_ATOMS: atom_id res chain seq x y z
N ARG A 1 -19.47 4.55 0.88
CA ARG A 1 -18.27 3.93 1.50
C ARG A 1 -17.06 4.71 1.03
N ILE A 2 -16.08 4.94 1.88
CA ILE A 2 -14.85 5.66 1.54
C ILE A 2 -13.72 4.63 1.44
N LEU A 3 -12.92 4.72 0.39
CA LEU A 3 -11.75 3.88 0.17
C LEU A 3 -10.49 4.72 0.31
N ASN A 4 -9.42 4.08 0.76
CA ASN A 4 -8.07 4.63 0.77
C ASN A 4 -7.10 3.62 0.14
N ILE A 5 -6.03 4.14 -0.46
CA ILE A 5 -4.87 3.33 -0.83
C ILE A 5 -3.67 3.79 0.00
N HIS A 6 -2.95 2.83 0.57
CA HIS A 6 -1.84 3.07 1.49
C HIS A 6 -0.57 2.37 1.00
N PRO A 7 0.62 3.03 1.00
CA PRO A 7 1.87 2.49 0.45
C PRO A 7 2.59 1.52 1.40
N SER A 8 1.85 0.55 1.94
CA SER A 8 2.40 -0.63 2.61
C SER A 8 1.43 -1.81 2.57
N LEU A 9 1.91 -2.99 2.99
CA LEU A 9 1.08 -4.16 3.25
C LEU A 9 0.49 -4.08 4.66
N LEU A 10 -0.64 -3.40 4.81
CA LEU A 10 -1.35 -3.33 6.09
C LEU A 10 -1.62 -4.74 6.63
N PRO A 11 -1.51 -4.97 7.95
CA PRO A 11 -1.41 -3.96 9.01
C PRO A 11 0.01 -3.43 9.30
N LYS A 12 1.03 -3.76 8.48
CA LYS A 12 2.38 -3.22 8.68
C LYS A 12 2.44 -1.74 8.30
N TYR A 13 3.18 -0.95 9.09
CA TYR A 13 3.50 0.46 8.81
C TYR A 13 2.28 1.37 8.50
N PRO A 14 1.25 1.42 9.37
CA PRO A 14 0.20 2.43 9.24
C PRO A 14 0.76 3.85 9.46
N GLY A 15 0.07 4.86 8.94
CA GLY A 15 0.44 6.26 9.09
C GLY A 15 1.47 6.74 8.08
N LEU A 16 2.24 7.77 8.43
CA LEU A 16 3.01 8.50 7.44
C LEU A 16 4.26 7.75 6.96
N GLU A 17 4.62 7.95 5.69
CA GLU A 17 5.88 7.52 5.09
C GLU A 17 6.19 6.01 5.25
N ALA A 18 5.17 5.17 5.12
CA ALA A 18 5.25 3.73 5.37
C ALA A 18 6.37 3.01 4.58
N TRP A 19 6.68 3.44 3.35
CA TRP A 19 7.78 2.88 2.56
C TRP A 19 9.16 3.19 3.17
N LYS A 20 9.34 4.34 3.84
CA LYS A 20 10.56 4.67 4.58
C LYS A 20 10.73 3.76 5.77
N GLN A 21 9.63 3.50 6.49
CA GLN A 21 9.63 2.60 7.64
C GLN A 21 9.99 1.17 7.22
N ALA A 22 9.40 0.66 6.14
CA ALA A 22 9.72 -0.65 5.59
C ALA A 22 11.20 -0.76 5.15
N LEU A 23 11.72 0.27 4.48
CA LEU A 23 13.11 0.31 4.06
C LEU A 23 14.07 0.35 5.27
N ALA A 24 13.77 1.18 6.27
CA ALA A 24 14.57 1.29 7.50
C ALA A 24 14.54 0.00 8.35
N ALA A 25 13.44 -0.73 8.33
CA ALA A 25 13.30 -2.03 8.98
C ALA A 25 14.04 -3.17 8.23
N GLY A 26 14.61 -2.90 7.05
CA GLY A 26 15.35 -3.89 6.26
C GLY A 26 14.46 -4.96 5.62
N GLU A 27 13.17 -4.67 5.43
CA GLU A 27 12.23 -5.56 4.77
C GLU A 27 12.72 -5.92 3.36
N LYS A 28 12.31 -7.10 2.88
CA LYS A 28 12.59 -7.54 1.49
C LYS A 28 11.39 -7.34 0.57
N ILE A 29 10.21 -7.25 1.16
CA ILE A 29 8.94 -7.09 0.47
C ILE A 29 8.14 -6.03 1.24
N THR A 30 7.58 -5.09 0.50
CA THR A 30 6.53 -4.16 0.95
C THR A 30 5.39 -4.22 -0.07
N GLY A 31 4.58 -3.18 -0.20
CA GLY A 31 3.50 -3.16 -1.17
C GLY A 31 2.59 -1.96 -1.01
N CYS A 32 1.37 -2.12 -1.49
CA CYS A 32 0.27 -1.22 -1.21
C CYS A 32 -1.02 -1.98 -0.88
N THR A 33 -1.90 -1.32 -0.14
CA THR A 33 -3.17 -1.87 0.33
C THR A 33 -4.31 -0.92 -0.01
N VAL A 34 -5.37 -1.45 -0.61
CA VAL A 34 -6.66 -0.77 -0.73
C VAL A 34 -7.55 -1.26 0.41
N HIS A 35 -8.12 -0.34 1.19
CA HIS A 35 -8.95 -0.67 2.34
C HIS A 35 -10.09 0.34 2.53
N TYR A 36 -11.07 -0.02 3.34
CA TYR A 36 -12.10 0.94 3.78
C TYR A 36 -11.55 1.89 4.83
N VAL A 37 -12.03 3.12 4.80
CA VAL A 37 -11.75 4.10 5.86
C VAL A 37 -12.71 3.87 7.02
N ASP A 38 -12.17 3.78 8.24
CA ASP A 38 -12.90 3.82 9.50
C ASP A 38 -12.35 4.95 10.41
N GLU A 39 -12.74 4.98 11.68
CA GLU A 39 -12.31 6.03 12.63
C GLU A 39 -10.83 5.93 13.03
N ARG A 40 -10.15 4.85 12.64
CA ARG A 40 -8.74 4.57 12.95
C ARG A 40 -7.88 4.71 11.70
N ILE A 41 -6.63 5.10 11.91
CA ILE A 41 -5.66 5.26 10.81
C ILE A 41 -5.34 3.89 10.20
N ASP A 42 -5.55 3.77 8.90
CA ASP A 42 -5.18 2.62 8.07
C ASP A 42 -5.60 1.25 8.65
N HIS A 43 -6.80 1.20 9.23
CA HIS A 43 -7.28 0.03 9.98
C HIS A 43 -8.46 -0.70 9.33
N GLY A 44 -9.31 0.00 8.57
CA GLY A 44 -10.54 -0.61 8.05
C GLY A 44 -10.29 -1.80 7.12
N ASP A 45 -11.34 -2.56 6.83
CA ASP A 45 -11.19 -3.87 6.18
C ASP A 45 -10.44 -3.78 4.85
N ILE A 46 -9.49 -4.70 4.67
CA ILE A 46 -8.67 -4.81 3.48
C ILE A 46 -9.52 -5.32 2.31
N ILE A 47 -9.45 -4.62 1.19
CA ILE A 47 -10.14 -4.95 -0.06
C ILE A 47 -9.18 -5.69 -1.00
N ALA A 48 -7.96 -5.16 -1.16
CA ALA A 48 -6.95 -5.74 -2.03
C ALA A 48 -5.54 -5.32 -1.62
N GLN A 49 -4.54 -6.14 -1.96
CA GLN A 49 -3.14 -5.85 -1.72
C GLN A 49 -2.28 -6.21 -2.94
N ARG A 50 -1.13 -5.55 -3.06
CA ARG A 50 -0.10 -5.88 -4.03
C ARG A 50 1.27 -5.80 -3.38
N GLU A 51 2.01 -6.91 -3.45
CA GLU A 51 3.40 -6.94 -3.03
C GLU A 51 4.31 -6.20 -4.02
N VAL A 52 5.34 -5.56 -3.48
CA VAL A 52 6.40 -4.85 -4.19
C VAL A 52 7.74 -5.24 -3.55
N PRO A 53 8.69 -5.80 -4.31
CA PRO A 53 10.01 -6.15 -3.77
C PRO A 53 10.81 -4.88 -3.45
N ILE A 54 11.60 -4.94 -2.37
CA ILE A 54 12.62 -3.94 -2.05
C ILE A 54 13.96 -4.43 -2.61
N LEU A 55 14.57 -3.65 -3.49
CA LEU A 55 15.83 -3.99 -4.16
C LEU A 55 17.03 -3.58 -3.30
N PRO A 56 18.20 -4.25 -3.44
CA PRO A 56 19.37 -4.01 -2.60
C PRO A 56 19.87 -2.56 -2.52
N ASN A 57 19.57 -1.74 -3.53
CA ASN A 57 20.04 -0.34 -3.62
C ASN A 57 18.88 0.66 -3.65
N ASP A 58 17.70 0.27 -3.15
CA ASP A 58 16.58 1.20 -3.09
C ASP A 58 16.87 2.38 -2.14
N THR A 59 16.55 3.57 -2.61
CA THR A 59 16.32 4.74 -1.76
C THR A 59 14.83 4.81 -1.43
N PRO A 60 14.42 5.63 -0.43
CA PRO A 60 13.01 5.92 -0.21
C PRO A 60 12.26 6.33 -1.48
N GLU A 61 12.89 7.14 -2.32
CA GLU A 61 12.31 7.68 -3.55
C GLU A 61 12.13 6.58 -4.61
N THR A 62 13.13 5.74 -4.84
CA THR A 62 13.03 4.65 -5.83
C THR A 62 12.05 3.58 -5.41
N LEU A 63 11.98 3.27 -4.10
CA LEU A 63 11.00 2.34 -3.57
C LEU A 63 9.59 2.91 -3.68
N HIS A 64 9.38 4.16 -3.28
CA HIS A 64 8.06 4.80 -3.35
C HIS A 64 7.55 4.89 -4.79
N ALA A 65 8.40 5.28 -5.75
CA ALA A 65 8.03 5.31 -7.16
C ALA A 65 7.57 3.93 -7.67
N ARG A 66 8.21 2.85 -7.21
CA ARG A 66 7.78 1.48 -7.56
C ARG A 66 6.45 1.10 -6.92
N ILE A 67 6.22 1.51 -5.67
CA ILE A 67 4.94 1.33 -4.98
C ILE A 67 3.83 2.08 -5.72
N GLN A 68 4.06 3.32 -6.14
CA GLN A 68 3.07 4.13 -6.88
C GLN A 68 2.63 3.50 -8.21
N VAL A 69 3.53 2.78 -8.90
CA VAL A 69 3.16 1.99 -10.08
C VAL A 69 2.18 0.87 -9.71
N ALA A 70 2.43 0.17 -8.59
CA ALA A 70 1.53 -0.86 -8.08
C ALA A 70 0.19 -0.26 -7.62
N GLU A 71 0.19 0.90 -6.96
CA GLU A 71 -1.00 1.62 -6.53
C GLU A 71 -1.89 2.02 -7.71
N SER A 72 -1.27 2.59 -8.75
CA SER A 72 -1.96 3.03 -9.98
C SER A 72 -2.67 1.88 -10.69
N ALA A 73 -2.17 0.65 -10.56
CA ALA A 73 -2.81 -0.54 -11.10
C ALA A 73 -3.86 -1.14 -10.14
N LEU A 74 -3.55 -1.22 -8.84
CA LEU A 74 -4.39 -1.88 -7.85
C LEU A 74 -5.67 -1.09 -7.56
N TYR A 75 -5.57 0.24 -7.45
CA TYR A 75 -6.70 1.06 -6.99
C TYR A 75 -7.89 1.05 -7.96
N PRO A 76 -7.72 1.30 -9.28
CA PRO A 76 -8.83 1.23 -10.22
C PRO A 76 -9.40 -0.19 -10.33
N ALA A 77 -8.56 -1.23 -10.24
CA ALA A 77 -9.02 -2.62 -10.27
C ALA A 77 -9.92 -2.97 -9.08
N ALA A 78 -9.54 -2.53 -7.87
CA ALA A 78 -10.36 -2.72 -6.66
C ALA A 78 -11.70 -1.98 -6.75
N ILE A 79 -11.70 -0.73 -7.26
CA ILE A 79 -12.94 0.03 -7.46
C ILE A 79 -13.84 -0.65 -8.49
N ALA A 80 -13.28 -1.08 -9.63
CA ALA A 80 -14.05 -1.74 -10.68
C ALA A 80 -14.72 -3.03 -10.18
N GLU A 81 -14.04 -3.78 -9.32
CA GLU A 81 -14.60 -5.00 -8.73
C GLU A 81 -15.77 -4.69 -7.79
N LEU A 82 -15.63 -3.69 -6.92
CA LEU A 82 -16.68 -3.26 -6.00
C LEU A 82 -17.90 -2.64 -6.70
N CYS A 83 -17.73 -2.07 -7.89
CA CYS A 83 -18.86 -1.57 -8.68
C CYS A 83 -19.61 -2.68 -9.43
N ARG A 84 -19.03 -3.88 -9.54
CA ARG A 84 -19.68 -5.05 -10.18
C ARG A 84 -20.48 -5.90 -9.20
N SER A 85 -20.20 -5.78 -7.89
CA SER A 85 -20.89 -6.46 -6.79
C SER A 85 -22.14 -5.72 -6.35
#